data_AF-U3TI97-F1
#
_entry.id   AF-U3TI97-F1
#
_cell.length_a   1.000
_cell.length_b   1.000
_cell.length_c   1.000
_cell.angle_alpha   90.00
_cell.angle_beta   90.00
_cell.angle_gamma   90.00
#
_symmetry.space_group_name_H-M   'P 1'
#
loop_
_entity.id
_entity.type
_entity.pdbx_description
1 polymer ?
#
loop_
_entity_poly.entity_id
_entity_poly.type
_entity_poly.pdbx_seq_one_letter_code
_entity_poly.pdbx_strand_id
1 'polypeptide(L)'
;MEKTRILVALLSLAVMAAAHMLLTRTRLGLYIRAVAQDSRALALVGVDPVKVKLWTTIISTVFATVAGVLYIIYTKSVTLDAEIDIAPLDFIVVVLGGLGNIIGTFLGGIILGVIYQLIFSTTGQQALALAAAFIILIVMLVVRPQGLFGEKT
;
A
#
# COMPACT_ATOMS: atom_id res chain seq x y z
N MET A 1 -1.23 19.30 -18.71
CA MET A 1 -1.15 17.82 -18.60
C MET A 1 0.00 17.41 -17.68
N GLU A 2 1.20 17.94 -17.91
CA GLU A 2 2.40 17.62 -17.11
C GLU A 2 2.33 18.10 -15.65
N LYS A 3 1.85 19.32 -15.41
CA LYS A 3 1.72 19.89 -14.05
C LYS A 3 0.89 19.03 -13.09
N THR A 4 -0.21 18.43 -13.57
CA THR A 4 -1.08 17.57 -12.73
C THR A 4 -0.37 16.28 -12.32
N ARG A 5 0.42 15.67 -13.22
CA ARG A 5 1.16 14.43 -12.91
C ARG A 5 2.23 14.68 -11.84
N ILE A 6 2.97 15.78 -11.97
CA ILE A 6 3.99 16.19 -10.99
C ILE A 6 3.33 16.46 -9.63
N LEU A 7 2.19 17.16 -9.63
CA LEU A 7 1.44 17.48 -8.41
C LEU A 7 0.97 16.19 -7.71
N VAL A 8 0.39 15.24 -8.45
CA VAL A 8 -0.03 13.94 -7.90
C VAL A 8 1.17 13.17 -7.35
N ALA A 9 2.29 13.11 -8.07
CA ALA A 9 3.50 12.45 -7.58
C ALA A 9 4.03 13.05 -6.27
N LEU A 10 4.08 14.39 -6.19
CA LEU A 10 4.50 15.10 -4.97
C LEU A 10 3.53 14.87 -3.80
N LEU A 11 2.22 14.88 -4.06
CA LEU A 11 1.22 14.57 -3.03
C LEU A 11 1.33 13.12 -2.56
N SER A 12 1.49 12.15 -3.45
CA SER A 12 1.69 10.74 -3.07
C SER A 12 2.94 10.55 -2.20
N LEU A 13 4.04 11.23 -2.53
CA LEU A 13 5.25 11.26 -1.70
C LEU A 13 4.99 11.91 -0.34
N ALA A 14 4.24 13.01 -0.29
CA ALA A 14 3.88 13.67 0.97
C ALA A 14 2.99 12.78 1.85
N VAL A 15 2.02 12.08 1.27
CA VAL A 15 1.14 11.14 1.98
C VAL A 15 1.95 9.96 2.51
N MET A 16 2.89 9.42 1.73
CA MET A 16 3.80 8.37 2.16
C MET A 16 4.69 8.83 3.33
N ALA A 17 5.26 10.03 3.23
CA ALA A 17 6.07 10.62 4.30
C ALA A 17 5.23 10.85 5.57
N ALA A 18 4.00 11.33 5.43
CA ALA A 18 3.07 11.52 6.53
C ALA A 18 2.71 10.19 7.21
N ALA A 19 2.40 9.15 6.43
CA ALA A 19 2.14 7.80 6.95
C ALA A 19 3.36 7.24 7.69
N HIS A 20 4.56 7.39 7.11
CA HIS A 20 5.80 6.94 7.73
C HIS A 20 6.10 7.68 9.04
N MET A 21 5.96 9.01 9.08
CA MET A 21 6.14 9.80 10.30
C MET A 21 5.07 9.47 11.35
N LEU A 22 3.81 9.30 10.94
CA LEU A 22 2.73 8.93 11.84
C LEU A 22 3.05 7.60 12.53
N LEU A 23 3.53 6.61 11.78
CA LEU A 23 3.85 5.32 12.37
C LEU A 23 5.15 5.37 13.17
N THR A 24 6.23 5.98 12.70
CA THR A 24 7.54 5.94 13.40
C THR A 24 7.67 6.91 14.58
N ARG A 25 7.10 8.12 14.48
CA ARG A 25 7.36 9.21 15.44
C ARG A 25 6.24 9.46 16.45
N THR A 26 5.04 8.92 16.24
CA THR A 26 3.90 9.20 17.13
C THR A 26 3.65 8.10 18.15
N ARG A 27 3.05 8.46 19.29
CA ARG A 27 2.60 7.50 20.32
C ARG A 27 1.53 6.55 19.76
N LEU A 28 0.66 7.03 18.87
CA LEU A 28 -0.32 6.19 18.18
C LEU A 28 0.37 5.12 17.36
N GLY A 29 1.41 5.47 16.60
CA GLY A 29 2.19 4.51 15.82
C GLY A 29 2.88 3.43 16.68
N LEU A 30 3.33 3.79 17.89
CA LEU A 30 3.83 2.84 18.87
C LEU A 30 2.75 1.85 19.32
N TYR A 31 1.56 2.35 19.67
CA TYR A 31 0.45 1.49 20.09
C TYR A 31 -0.04 0.57 18.97
N ILE A 32 -0.06 1.06 17.72
CA ILE A 32 -0.45 0.25 16.54
C ILE A 32 0.51 -0.93 16.38
N ARG A 33 1.83 -0.69 16.46
CA ARG A 33 2.82 -1.78 16.41
C ARG A 33 2.70 -2.73 17.60
N ALA A 34 2.45 -2.21 18.80
CA ALA A 34 2.29 -3.03 20.00
C ALA A 34 1.04 -3.93 19.93
N VAL A 35 -0.10 -3.43 19.42
CA VAL A 35 -1.30 -4.26 19.17
C VAL A 35 -1.03 -5.36 18.16
N ALA A 36 -0.23 -5.08 17.13
CA ALA A 36 0.10 -6.04 16.07
C ALA A 36 0.96 -7.20 16.59
N GLN A 37 1.81 -6.96 17.59
CA GLN A 37 2.61 -8.00 18.24
C GLN A 37 1.80 -8.79 19.27
N ASP A 38 1.22 -8.12 20.27
CA ASP A 38 0.37 -8.77 21.26
C ASP A 38 -0.65 -7.78 21.86
N SER A 39 -1.89 -7.91 21.40
CA SER A 39 -3.02 -7.13 21.93
C SER A 39 -3.32 -7.37 23.41
N ARG A 40 -3.02 -8.57 23.95
CA ARG A 40 -3.22 -8.87 25.38
C ARG A 40 -2.16 -8.19 26.21
N ALA A 41 -0.90 -8.25 25.79
CA ALA A 41 0.20 -7.56 26.47
C ALA A 41 -0.05 -6.05 26.55
N LEU A 42 -0.59 -5.43 25.49
CA LEU A 42 -0.93 -4.01 25.52
C LEU A 42 -2.00 -3.67 26.55
N ALA A 43 -3.01 -4.53 26.71
CA ALA A 43 -4.07 -4.35 27.70
C ALA A 43 -3.55 -4.38 29.14
N LEU A 44 -2.48 -5.14 29.41
CA LEU A 44 -1.84 -5.22 30.73
C LEU A 44 -1.17 -3.90 31.15
N VAL A 45 -0.81 -3.05 30.19
CA VAL A 45 -0.21 -1.72 30.45
C VAL A 45 -1.30 -0.62 30.55
N GLY A 46 -2.58 -1.00 30.58
CA GLY A 46 -3.71 -0.08 30.75
C GLY A 46 -4.15 0.64 29.47
N VAL A 47 -3.66 0.22 28.30
CA VAL A 47 -4.09 0.75 27.00
C VAL A 47 -5.11 -0.19 26.37
N ASP A 48 -6.28 0.34 26.02
CA ASP A 48 -7.38 -0.43 25.41
C ASP A 48 -7.06 -0.80 23.95
N PRO A 49 -6.86 -2.10 23.62
CA PRO A 49 -6.54 -2.53 22.26
C PRO A 49 -7.69 -2.29 21.28
N VAL A 50 -8.95 -2.25 21.74
CA VAL A 50 -10.13 -2.02 20.90
C VAL A 50 -10.11 -0.59 20.37
N LYS A 51 -9.80 0.39 21.23
CA LYS A 51 -9.65 1.80 20.82
C LYS A 51 -8.52 1.96 19.81
N VAL A 52 -7.38 1.32 20.05
CA VAL A 52 -6.25 1.39 19.10
C VAL A 52 -6.64 0.81 17.75
N LYS A 53 -7.31 -0.35 17.70
CA LYS A 53 -7.81 -0.94 16.45
C LYS A 53 -8.80 -0.02 15.72
N LEU A 54 -9.73 0.60 16.45
CA LEU A 54 -10.66 1.58 15.87
C LEU A 54 -9.92 2.76 15.23
N TRP A 55 -8.94 3.33 15.95
CA TRP A 55 -8.11 4.41 15.40
C TRP A 55 -7.33 3.97 14.17
N THR A 56 -6.78 2.75 14.15
CA THR A 56 -6.08 2.21 12.97
C THR A 56 -7.01 2.14 11.75
N THR A 57 -8.24 1.65 11.92
CA THR A 57 -9.24 1.57 10.83
C THR A 57 -9.65 2.95 10.32
N ILE A 58 -9.82 3.92 11.21
CA ILE A 58 -10.10 5.31 10.81
C ILE A 58 -8.95 5.86 9.97
N ILE A 59 -7.71 5.68 10.43
CA ILE A 59 -6.50 6.16 9.75
C ILE A 59 -6.36 5.48 8.38
N SER A 60 -6.54 4.16 8.27
CA SER A 60 -6.46 3.46 6.98
C SER A 60 -7.53 3.95 6.00
N THR A 61 -8.74 4.22 6.48
CA THR A 61 -9.85 4.71 5.64
C THR A 61 -9.56 6.12 5.10
N VAL A 62 -8.96 6.98 5.92
CA VAL A 62 -8.48 8.30 5.50
C VAL A 62 -7.43 8.16 4.40
N PHE A 63 -6.44 7.27 4.58
CA PHE A 63 -5.43 7.03 3.55
C PHE A 63 -6.01 6.45 2.26
N ALA A 64 -6.95 5.50 2.36
CA ALA A 64 -7.63 4.93 1.20
C ALA A 64 -8.44 6.00 0.43
N THR A 65 -9.12 6.89 1.16
CA THR A 65 -9.88 7.99 0.55
C THR A 65 -8.95 8.97 -0.16
N VAL A 66 -7.83 9.33 0.46
CA VAL A 66 -6.82 10.21 -0.15
C VAL A 66 -6.23 9.57 -1.41
N ALA A 67 -5.92 8.27 -1.38
CA ALA A 67 -5.44 7.53 -2.54
C ALA A 67 -6.46 7.55 -3.69
N GLY A 68 -7.74 7.29 -3.40
CA GLY A 68 -8.82 7.34 -4.40
C GLY A 68 -9.00 8.73 -5.02
N VAL A 69 -8.95 9.79 -4.21
CA VAL A 69 -9.02 11.18 -4.72
C VAL A 69 -7.83 11.49 -5.64
N LEU A 70 -6.62 11.08 -5.26
CA LEU A 70 -5.42 11.26 -6.10
C LEU A 70 -5.53 10.49 -7.42
N TYR A 71 -6.09 9.28 -7.39
CA TYR A 71 -6.35 8.49 -8.59
C TYR A 71 -7.32 9.19 -9.54
N ILE A 72 -8.45 9.71 -9.03
CA ILE A 72 -9.43 10.45 -9.85
C ILE A 72 -8.82 11.71 -10.48
N ILE A 73 -7.99 12.44 -9.74
CA ILE A 73 -7.28 13.63 -10.25
C ILE A 73 -6.31 13.26 -11.39
N TYR A 74 -5.66 12.10 -11.28
CA TYR A 74 -4.74 11.60 -12.30
C TYR A 74 -5.47 11.13 -13.56
N THR A 75 -6.46 10.25 -13.41
CA THR A 75 -7.15 9.60 -14.52
C THR A 75 -8.17 10.51 -15.19
N LYS A 76 -8.71 11.50 -14.46
CA LYS A 76 -9.76 12.44 -14.91
C LYS A 76 -11.04 11.78 -15.43
N SER A 77 -11.19 10.48 -15.18
CA SER A 77 -12.38 9.70 -15.48
C SER A 77 -12.77 8.91 -14.24
N VAL A 78 -14.07 8.72 -14.07
CA VAL A 78 -14.63 7.89 -13.02
C VAL A 78 -15.49 6.85 -13.71
N THR A 79 -15.05 5.60 -13.69
CA THR A 79 -15.82 4.44 -14.12
C THR A 79 -16.15 3.61 -12.88
N LEU A 80 -17.36 3.03 -12.83
CA LEU A 80 -17.75 2.21 -11.68
C LEU A 80 -16.84 0.98 -11.52
N ASP A 81 -16.28 0.48 -12.62
CA ASP A 81 -15.47 -0.74 -12.63
C ASP A 81 -13.97 -0.48 -12.39
N ALA A 82 -13.54 0.78 -12.23
CA ALA A 82 -12.12 1.12 -12.10
C ALA A 82 -11.43 0.36 -10.95
N GLU A 83 -12.11 0.22 -9.81
CA GLU A 83 -11.55 -0.43 -8.64
C GLU A 83 -11.43 -1.95 -8.81
N ILE A 84 -12.31 -2.57 -9.59
CA ILE A 84 -12.30 -4.01 -9.85
C ILE A 84 -11.00 -4.41 -10.55
N ASP A 85 -10.49 -3.54 -11.42
CA ASP A 85 -9.24 -3.77 -12.15
C ASP A 85 -7.99 -3.48 -11.31
N ILE A 86 -8.08 -2.59 -10.32
CA ILE A 86 -6.94 -2.14 -9.51
C ILE A 86 -6.76 -2.98 -8.25
N ALA A 87 -7.84 -3.46 -7.64
CA ALA A 87 -7.79 -4.24 -6.40
C ALA A 87 -6.82 -5.44 -6.44
N PRO A 88 -6.70 -6.21 -7.54
CA PRO A 88 -5.70 -7.28 -7.63
C PRO A 88 -4.26 -6.75 -7.58
N LEU A 89 -3.98 -5.59 -8.18
CA LEU A 89 -2.66 -4.97 -8.18
C LEU A 89 -2.30 -4.51 -6.77
N ASP A 90 -3.24 -3.91 -6.03
CA ASP A 90 -3.00 -3.48 -4.66
C ASP A 90 -2.63 -4.65 -3.74
N PHE A 91 -3.34 -5.79 -3.90
CA PHE A 91 -2.99 -7.02 -3.20
C PHE A 91 -1.58 -7.50 -3.55
N ILE A 92 -1.23 -7.55 -4.84
CA ILE A 92 0.09 -7.95 -5.30
C ILE A 92 1.17 -7.04 -4.71
N VAL A 93 0.97 -5.72 -4.74
CA VAL A 93 1.91 -4.71 -4.21
C VAL A 93 2.16 -4.91 -2.71
N VAL A 94 1.09 -5.10 -1.93
CA VAL A 94 1.20 -5.28 -0.47
C VAL A 94 1.94 -6.57 -0.12
N VAL A 95 1.63 -7.68 -0.81
CA VAL A 95 2.30 -8.96 -0.56
C VAL A 95 3.74 -8.93 -1.03
N LEU A 96 4.02 -8.36 -2.21
CA LEU A 96 5.36 -8.24 -2.77
C LEU A 96 6.25 -7.35 -1.89
N GLY A 97 5.71 -6.26 -1.33
CA GLY A 97 6.43 -5.41 -0.39
C GLY A 97 6.64 -6.02 0.99
N GLY A 98 5.73 -6.88 1.44
CA GLY A 98 5.71 -7.51 2.76
C GLY A 98 4.66 -6.88 3.69
N LEU A 99 3.84 -7.73 4.31
CA LEU A 99 2.79 -7.31 5.25
C LEU A 99 3.39 -6.60 6.46
N GLY A 100 3.00 -5.35 6.69
CA GLY A 100 3.45 -4.54 7.83
C GLY A 100 4.69 -3.67 7.57
N ASN A 101 5.37 -3.84 6.42
CA ASN A 101 6.50 -2.98 6.05
C ASN A 101 6.09 -1.91 5.04
N ILE A 102 5.82 -0.69 5.54
CA ILE A 102 5.41 0.47 4.72
C ILE A 102 6.40 0.78 3.59
N ILE A 103 7.71 0.76 3.91
CA ILE A 103 8.76 1.11 2.93
C ILE A 103 8.85 0.03 1.87
N GLY A 104 8.74 -1.23 2.27
CA GLY A 104 8.71 -2.37 1.36
C GLY A 104 7.50 -2.33 0.42
N THR A 105 6.30 -2.05 0.95
CA THR A 105 5.08 -1.87 0.15
C THR A 105 5.21 -0.71 -0.84
N PHE A 106 5.79 0.42 -0.44
CA PHE A 106 6.00 1.55 -1.33
C PHE A 106 6.93 1.21 -2.50
N LEU A 107 8.09 0.62 -2.21
CA LEU A 107 9.05 0.20 -3.24
C LEU A 107 8.45 -0.88 -4.14
N GLY A 108 7.71 -1.83 -3.56
CA GLY A 108 6.98 -2.85 -4.30
C GLY A 108 5.96 -2.25 -5.27
N GLY A 109 5.23 -1.21 -4.84
CA GLY A 109 4.28 -0.48 -5.67
C GLY A 109 4.94 0.24 -6.85
N ILE A 110 6.08 0.89 -6.61
CA ILE A 110 6.85 1.54 -7.68
C ILE A 110 7.35 0.50 -8.69
N ILE A 111 7.96 -0.59 -8.22
CA ILE A 111 8.51 -1.63 -9.10
C ILE A 111 7.40 -2.28 -9.91
N LEU A 112 6.32 -2.73 -9.26
CA LEU A 112 5.20 -3.38 -9.93
C LEU A 112 4.50 -2.41 -10.89
N GLY A 113 4.29 -1.16 -10.49
CA GLY A 113 3.67 -0.13 -11.33
C GLY A 113 4.47 0.18 -12.58
N VAL A 114 5.80 0.26 -12.48
CA VAL A 114 6.68 0.46 -13.65
C VAL A 114 6.61 -0.75 -14.58
N ILE A 115 6.71 -1.97 -14.05
CA ILE A 115 6.63 -3.20 -14.87
C ILE A 115 5.27 -3.33 -15.54
N TYR A 116 4.19 -3.09 -14.79
CA TYR A 116 2.83 -3.11 -15.31
C TYR A 116 2.66 -2.11 -16.45
N GLN A 117 3.09 -0.86 -16.26
CA GLN A 117 2.97 0.19 -17.27
C GLN A 117 3.83 -0.10 -18.51
N LEU A 118 5.02 -0.68 -18.34
CA LEU A 118 5.87 -1.09 -19.45
C LEU A 118 5.17 -2.15 -20.30
N ILE A 119 4.68 -3.24 -19.69
CA ILE A 119 4.00 -4.33 -20.40
C ILE A 119 2.71 -3.84 -21.06
N PHE A 120 1.95 -3.00 -20.36
CA PHE A 120 0.74 -2.40 -20.91
C PHE A 120 1.05 -1.51 -22.11
N SER A 121 2.10 -0.69 -22.05
CA SER A 121 2.48 0.22 -23.14
C SER A 121 3.00 -0.50 -24.39
N THR A 122 3.65 -1.66 -24.23
CA THR A 122 4.19 -2.43 -25.35
C THR A 122 3.15 -3.31 -26.02
N THR A 123 2.22 -3.87 -25.24
CA THR A 123 1.30 -4.91 -25.71
C THR A 123 -0.11 -4.38 -25.96
N GLY A 124 -0.49 -3.27 -25.32
CA GLY A 124 -1.84 -2.70 -25.36
C GLY A 124 -2.90 -3.56 -24.66
N GLN A 125 -2.52 -4.68 -24.02
CA GLN A 125 -3.44 -5.62 -23.39
C GLN A 125 -3.30 -5.59 -21.87
N GLN A 126 -4.34 -5.12 -21.19
CA GLN A 126 -4.42 -5.05 -19.73
C GLN A 126 -4.33 -6.44 -19.07
N ALA A 127 -4.96 -7.44 -19.68
CA ALA A 127 -4.95 -8.82 -19.18
C ALA A 127 -3.54 -9.41 -19.10
N LEU A 128 -2.68 -9.11 -20.09
CA LEU A 128 -1.29 -9.58 -20.10
C LEU A 128 -0.44 -8.88 -19.01
N ALA A 129 -0.65 -7.59 -18.79
CA ALA A 129 0.03 -6.84 -17.73
C ALA A 129 -0.37 -7.36 -16.34
N LEU A 130 -1.66 -7.64 -16.13
CA LEU A 130 -2.16 -8.27 -14.90
C LEU A 130 -1.60 -9.68 -14.70
N ALA A 131 -1.61 -10.52 -15.74
CA ALA A 131 -1.05 -11.86 -15.68
C ALA A 131 0.45 -11.84 -15.31
N ALA A 132 1.21 -10.92 -15.90
CA ALA A 132 2.62 -10.74 -15.57
C ALA A 132 2.82 -10.31 -14.10
N ALA A 133 1.99 -9.38 -13.59
CA ALA A 133 2.04 -8.99 -12.18
C ALA A 133 1.78 -10.18 -11.24
N PHE A 134 0.81 -11.05 -11.57
CA PHE A 134 0.56 -12.28 -10.82
C PHE A 134 1.72 -13.29 -10.91
N ILE A 135 2.34 -13.44 -12.08
CA ILE A 135 3.52 -14.30 -12.23
C ILE A 135 4.66 -13.78 -11.34
N ILE A 136 4.88 -12.46 -11.33
CA ILE A 136 5.89 -11.82 -10.47
C ILE A 136 5.57 -12.10 -9.00
N LEU A 137 4.31 -11.97 -8.58
CA LEU A 137 3.89 -12.33 -7.22
C LEU A 137 4.23 -13.80 -6.89
N ILE A 138 3.87 -14.74 -7.77
CA ILE A 138 4.10 -16.18 -7.55
C ILE A 138 5.60 -16.47 -7.43
N VAL A 139 6.41 -15.96 -8.37
CA VAL A 139 7.87 -16.12 -8.34
C VAL A 139 8.45 -15.54 -7.04
N MET A 140 7.96 -14.36 -6.65
CA MET A 140 8.39 -13.67 -5.45
C MET A 140 8.05 -14.47 -4.19
N LEU A 141 6.86 -15.05 -4.10
CA LEU A 141 6.47 -15.93 -2.99
C LEU A 141 7.30 -17.21 -2.91
N VAL A 142 7.69 -17.80 -4.06
CA VAL A 142 8.55 -18.99 -4.10
C VAL A 142 9.97 -18.65 -3.62
N VAL A 143 10.52 -17.50 -4.04
CA VAL A 143 11.90 -17.12 -3.73
C VAL A 143 12.04 -16.48 -2.34
N ARG A 144 11.06 -15.66 -1.94
CA ARG A 144 11.04 -14.90 -0.67
C ARG A 144 9.60 -14.72 -0.15
N PRO A 145 9.05 -15.71 0.58
CA PRO A 145 7.65 -15.68 1.05
C PRO A 145 7.34 -14.56 2.05
N GLN A 146 8.35 -13.87 2.59
CA GLN A 146 8.16 -12.78 3.56
C GLN A 146 8.02 -11.38 2.91
N GLY A 147 8.07 -11.24 1.58
CA GLY A 147 8.11 -9.92 0.94
C GLY A 147 9.53 -9.40 0.72
N LEU A 148 9.67 -8.29 -0.03
CA LEU A 148 10.97 -7.70 -0.40
C LEU A 148 11.81 -7.30 0.82
N PHE A 149 11.13 -6.89 1.89
CA PHE A 149 11.73 -6.42 3.13
C PHE A 149 11.02 -6.99 4.38
N GLY A 150 10.57 -8.24 4.30
CA GLY A 150 9.93 -8.92 5.42
C GLY A 150 10.78 -8.87 6.69
N GLU A 151 10.20 -8.36 7.77
CA GLU A 151 10.85 -8.29 9.07
C GLU A 151 11.02 -9.72 9.59
N LYS A 152 12.28 -10.14 9.81
CA LYS A 152 12.55 -11.33 10.61
C LYS A 152 12.22 -10.95 12.04
N THR A 153 11.08 -11.45 12.54
CA THR A 153 10.75 -11.70 13.96
C THR A 153 11.44 -10.82 14.99
#